data_AF-A0A2W1JNI5-F1
#
_entry.id   AF-A0A2W1JNI5-F1
#
_cell.length_a   1.000
_cell.length_b   1.000
_cell.length_c   1.000
_cell.angle_alpha   90.00
_cell.angle_beta   90.00
_cell.angle_gamma   90.00
#
_symmetry.space_group_name_H-M   'P 1'
#
loop_
_entity.id
_entity.type
_entity.pdbx_description
1 polymer ?
#
loop_
_entity_poly.entity_id
_entity_poly.type
_entity_poly.pdbx_seq_one_letter_code
_entity_poly.pdbx_strand_id
1 'polypeptide(L)'
;MSISAEFNQTSVLPKQKQRSPKISELLQGWLQKNKTHHYQSSNAGLDFSIEESTEGPKEIQMISQKPGVKKDDQIKIHDVSESITYKVLDIDFYSNVEDMWVAKLAVLADQ
;
A
#
# COMPACT_ATOMS: atom_id res chain seq x y z
N MET A 1 46.49 -49.13 -44.03
CA MET A 1 45.14 -49.18 -44.63
C MET A 1 44.19 -49.46 -43.48
N SER A 2 43.25 -48.60 -43.08
CA SER A 2 42.30 -47.83 -43.89
C SER A 2 41.92 -46.50 -43.21
N ILE A 3 41.54 -45.55 -44.06
CA ILE A 3 41.02 -44.21 -43.80
C ILE A 3 39.50 -44.30 -43.58
N SER A 4 38.94 -43.50 -42.66
CA SER A 4 37.55 -43.02 -42.72
C SER A 4 37.43 -41.69 -41.97
N ALA A 5 36.67 -40.79 -42.59
CA ALA A 5 36.65 -39.35 -42.39
C ALA A 5 35.66 -38.86 -41.32
N GLU A 6 35.99 -37.66 -40.82
CA GLU A 6 35.19 -36.54 -40.32
C GLU A 6 33.67 -36.68 -40.18
N PHE A 7 33.12 -36.19 -39.06
CA PHE A 7 31.98 -35.27 -39.08
C PHE A 7 31.95 -34.39 -37.81
N ASN A 8 32.29 -33.11 -37.97
CA ASN A 8 32.08 -32.07 -36.97
C ASN A 8 30.61 -31.61 -37.06
N GLN A 9 29.88 -31.62 -35.94
CA GLN A 9 28.56 -31.00 -35.85
C GLN A 9 28.56 -29.88 -34.82
N THR A 10 28.74 -28.66 -35.32
CA THR A 10 28.52 -27.39 -34.63
C THR A 10 27.05 -27.22 -34.28
N SER A 11 26.71 -27.21 -32.99
CA SER A 11 25.41 -26.75 -32.49
C SER A 11 25.42 -25.23 -32.29
N VAL A 12 24.76 -24.50 -33.18
CA VAL A 12 24.44 -23.07 -33.02
C VAL A 12 23.21 -22.92 -32.14
N LEU A 13 23.37 -22.35 -30.95
CA LEU A 13 22.29 -21.89 -30.07
C LEU A 13 21.80 -20.49 -30.51
N PRO A 14 20.49 -20.22 -30.58
CA PRO A 14 20.00 -18.90 -30.92
C PRO A 14 20.15 -17.91 -29.75
N LYS A 15 20.71 -16.73 -30.05
CA LYS A 15 20.80 -15.57 -29.16
C LYS A 15 19.39 -15.11 -28.73
N GLN A 16 18.98 -15.38 -27.50
CA GLN A 16 17.82 -14.72 -26.89
C GLN A 16 18.16 -13.25 -26.63
N LYS A 17 17.43 -12.37 -27.33
CA LYS A 17 17.49 -10.92 -27.18
C LYS A 17 16.78 -10.55 -25.88
N GLN A 18 17.54 -10.47 -24.80
CA GLN A 18 17.06 -10.05 -23.48
C GLN A 18 16.57 -8.59 -23.59
N ARG A 19 15.26 -8.39 -23.72
CA ARG A 19 14.63 -7.07 -23.67
C ARG A 19 14.79 -6.56 -22.24
N SER A 20 15.62 -5.53 -22.07
CA SER A 20 15.69 -4.78 -20.82
C SER A 20 14.30 -4.22 -20.48
N PRO A 21 13.81 -4.38 -19.23
CA PRO A 21 12.54 -3.80 -18.82
C PRO A 21 12.58 -2.28 -18.98
N LYS A 22 11.49 -1.70 -19.49
CA LYS A 22 11.41 -0.26 -19.73
C LYS A 22 11.42 0.45 -18.38
N ILE A 23 12.29 1.44 -18.22
CA ILE A 23 12.39 2.28 -17.00
C ILE A 23 11.02 2.88 -16.61
N SER A 24 10.11 3.05 -17.58
CA SER A 24 8.73 3.49 -17.34
C SER A 24 7.91 2.54 -16.46
N GLU A 25 8.18 1.23 -16.48
CA GLU A 25 7.51 0.25 -15.60
C GLU A 25 8.06 0.34 -14.16
N LEU A 26 9.33 0.73 -13.99
CA LEU A 26 9.94 0.94 -12.68
C LEU A 26 9.44 2.22 -11.99
N LEU A 27 9.09 3.26 -12.76
CA LEU A 27 8.62 4.54 -12.22
C LEU A 27 7.10 4.58 -11.93
N GLN A 28 6.31 3.66 -12.49
CA GLN A 28 4.87 3.59 -12.23
C GLN A 28 4.53 3.22 -10.77
N GLY A 29 5.48 2.67 -10.01
CA GLY A 29 5.32 2.37 -8.58
C GLY A 29 5.64 3.53 -7.63
N TRP A 30 6.38 4.56 -8.07
CA TRP A 30 6.98 5.58 -7.19
C TRP A 30 6.16 6.86 -7.02
N LEU A 31 5.09 7.05 -7.80
CA LEU A 31 4.18 8.20 -7.70
C LEU A 31 2.79 7.76 -7.21
N GLN A 32 2.72 6.84 -6.24
CA GLN A 32 1.46 6.65 -5.52
C GLN A 32 1.21 7.91 -4.69
N LYS A 33 0.38 8.82 -5.22
CA LYS A 33 -0.13 9.97 -4.47
C LYS A 33 -0.84 9.44 -3.23
N ASN A 34 -0.48 9.96 -2.06
CA ASN A 34 -1.20 9.71 -0.82
C ASN A 34 -2.68 10.03 -1.03
N LYS A 35 -3.54 9.10 -0.65
CA LYS A 35 -4.98 9.20 -0.85
C LYS A 35 -5.65 9.74 0.40
N THR A 36 -6.79 10.40 0.21
CA THR A 36 -7.69 10.75 1.32
C THR A 36 -8.86 9.77 1.34
N HIS A 37 -9.03 9.08 2.46
CA HIS A 37 -10.11 8.13 2.70
C HIS A 37 -11.19 8.79 3.53
N HIS A 38 -12.42 8.74 3.05
CA HIS A 38 -13.56 9.38 3.71
C HIS A 38 -14.37 8.38 4.54
N TYR A 39 -14.72 8.81 5.75
CA TYR A 39 -15.57 8.10 6.71
C TYR A 39 -16.66 9.03 7.22
N GLN A 40 -17.79 8.46 7.62
CA GLN A 40 -18.87 9.18 8.28
C GLN A 40 -18.88 8.79 9.76
N SER A 41 -18.93 9.76 10.67
CA SER A 41 -19.00 9.54 12.12
C SER A 41 -20.18 8.63 12.51
N SER A 42 -21.29 8.72 11.75
CA SER A 42 -22.48 7.86 11.90
C SER A 42 -22.20 6.36 11.75
N ASN A 43 -21.07 5.97 11.15
CA ASN A 43 -20.69 4.58 10.94
C ASN A 43 -19.65 4.10 11.98
N ALA A 44 -19.31 4.93 12.97
CA ALA A 44 -18.48 4.51 14.10
C ALA A 44 -19.17 3.38 14.88
N GLY A 45 -18.44 2.32 15.19
CA GLY A 45 -18.95 1.08 15.79
C GLY A 45 -19.54 0.08 14.79
N LEU A 46 -19.71 0.46 13.51
CA LEU A 46 -20.15 -0.43 12.44
C LEU A 46 -19.00 -0.76 11.49
N ASP A 47 -18.39 0.26 10.87
CA ASP A 47 -17.35 0.09 9.84
C ASP A 47 -15.94 0.37 10.37
N PHE A 48 -15.86 1.10 11.48
CA PHE A 48 -14.62 1.45 12.16
C PHE A 48 -14.86 1.78 13.63
N SER A 49 -13.82 1.68 14.45
CA SER A 49 -13.78 2.21 15.82
C SER A 49 -12.60 3.15 15.98
N ILE A 50 -12.72 4.08 16.93
CA ILE A 50 -11.65 5.00 17.33
C ILE A 50 -11.40 4.84 18.83
N GLU A 51 -10.13 4.78 19.20
CA GLU A 51 -9.66 4.75 20.57
C GLU A 51 -8.61 5.84 20.78
N GLU A 52 -8.58 6.47 21.95
CA GLU A 52 -7.54 7.44 22.29
C GLU A 52 -6.18 6.73 22.38
N SER A 53 -5.15 7.30 21.76
CA SER A 53 -3.80 6.76 21.89
C SER A 53 -3.20 7.17 23.24
N THR A 54 -2.52 6.23 23.90
CA THR A 54 -1.75 6.50 25.12
C THR A 54 -0.37 7.11 24.82
N GLU A 55 0.03 7.16 23.55
CA GLU A 55 1.40 7.50 23.14
C GLU A 55 1.65 9.01 22.94
N GLY A 56 0.60 9.80 22.67
CA GLY A 56 0.78 11.23 22.42
C GLY A 56 -0.51 12.04 22.43
N PRO A 57 -0.43 13.34 22.81
CA PRO A 57 -1.58 14.23 22.72
C PRO A 57 -2.00 14.41 21.25
N LYS A 58 -3.29 14.23 20.96
CA LYS A 58 -3.90 14.32 19.60
C LYS A 58 -3.58 13.15 18.66
N GLU A 59 -3.14 12.03 19.21
CA GLU A 59 -3.04 10.76 18.48
C GLU A 59 -4.22 9.86 18.85
N ILE A 60 -4.75 9.16 17.85
CA ILE A 60 -5.81 8.16 18.02
C ILE A 60 -5.41 6.86 17.34
N GLN A 61 -5.94 5.75 17.83
CA GLN A 61 -5.97 4.50 17.09
C GLN A 61 -7.31 4.34 16.41
N MET A 62 -7.29 3.82 15.18
CA MET A 62 -8.50 3.49 14.43
C MET A 62 -8.41 2.06 13.93
N ILE A 63 -9.46 1.29 14.14
CA ILE A 63 -9.62 -0.06 13.57
C ILE A 63 -10.71 0.04 12.50
N SER A 64 -10.48 -0.53 11.32
CA SER A 64 -11.51 -0.57 10.27
C SER A 64 -11.33 -1.79 9.37
N GLN A 65 -12.40 -2.17 8.68
CA GLN A 65 -12.44 -3.26 7.70
C GLN A 65 -12.50 -2.76 6.25
N LYS A 66 -12.03 -1.53 6.01
CA LYS A 66 -12.08 -0.90 4.69
C LYS A 66 -10.75 -1.03 3.94
N PRO A 67 -10.72 -1.61 2.72
CA PRO A 67 -9.46 -1.85 2.01
C PRO A 67 -8.74 -0.58 1.59
N GLY A 68 -7.42 -0.71 1.42
CA GLY A 68 -6.62 0.21 0.63
C GLY A 68 -6.05 1.44 1.35
N VAL A 69 -6.24 1.56 2.67
CA VAL A 69 -5.54 2.54 3.50
C VAL A 69 -4.08 2.16 3.62
N LYS A 70 -3.18 3.14 3.54
CA LYS A 70 -1.73 2.96 3.70
C LYS A 70 -1.12 4.02 4.59
N LYS A 71 0.11 3.77 5.05
CA LYS A 71 0.93 4.78 5.71
C LYS A 71 1.04 6.05 4.85
N ASP A 72 1.02 7.21 5.51
CA ASP A 72 1.03 8.55 4.93
C ASP A 72 -0.24 8.96 4.15
N ASP A 73 -1.24 8.08 4.01
CA ASP A 73 -2.58 8.48 3.57
C ASP A 73 -3.25 9.42 4.60
N GLN A 74 -4.34 10.05 4.18
CA GLN A 74 -5.18 10.86 5.04
C GLN A 74 -6.51 10.15 5.29
N ILE A 75 -7.03 10.28 6.49
CA ILE A 75 -8.37 9.84 6.86
C ILE A 75 -9.17 11.07 7.22
N LYS A 76 -10.27 11.32 6.50
CA LYS A 76 -11.19 12.41 6.77
C LYS A 76 -12.49 11.86 7.31
N ILE A 77 -12.76 12.12 8.58
CA ILE A 77 -13.98 11.71 9.25
C ILE A 77 -14.92 12.91 9.24
N HIS A 78 -16.06 12.74 8.57
CA HIS A 78 -17.11 13.75 8.51
C HIS A 78 -18.11 13.48 9.63
N ASP A 79 -18.41 14.53 10.38
CA ASP A 79 -19.53 14.60 11.31
C ASP A 79 -20.60 15.56 10.76
N VAL A 80 -21.74 15.67 11.43
CA VAL A 80 -22.89 16.48 10.97
C VAL A 80 -22.52 17.94 10.74
N SER A 81 -21.63 18.51 11.57
CA SER A 81 -21.26 19.93 11.53
C SER A 81 -19.84 20.20 11.03
N GLU A 82 -18.94 19.22 11.10
CA GLU A 82 -17.53 19.42 10.85
C GLU A 82 -16.85 18.17 10.30
N SER A 83 -15.60 18.31 9.88
CA SER A 83 -14.80 17.18 9.43
C SER A 83 -13.40 17.30 9.97
N ILE A 84 -12.89 16.23 10.54
CA ILE A 84 -11.52 16.18 11.07
C ILE A 84 -10.69 15.32 10.11
N THR A 85 -9.53 15.85 9.73
CA THR A 85 -8.58 15.13 8.88
C THR A 85 -7.41 14.66 9.72
N TYR A 86 -7.05 13.40 9.55
CA TYR A 86 -5.94 12.75 10.22
C TYR A 86 -4.94 12.25 9.18
N LYS A 87 -3.66 12.24 9.55
CA LYS A 87 -2.62 11.54 8.79
C LYS A 87 -2.40 10.15 9.37
N VAL A 88 -2.28 9.14 8.52
CA VAL A 88 -1.88 7.77 8.91
C VAL A 88 -0.38 7.77 9.20
N LEU A 89 -0.01 7.63 10.47
CA LEU A 89 1.38 7.55 10.91
C LEU A 89 1.93 6.13 10.76
N ASP A 90 1.12 5.16 11.14
CA ASP A 90 1.44 3.73 11.03
C ASP A 90 0.19 2.90 10.83
N ILE A 91 0.34 1.72 10.25
CA ILE A 91 -0.77 0.80 9.97
C ILE A 91 -0.32 -0.65 10.00
N ASP A 92 -1.05 -1.46 10.75
CA ASP A 92 -0.89 -2.91 10.83
C ASP A 92 -2.15 -3.61 10.30
N PHE A 93 -1.96 -4.74 9.65
CA PHE A 93 -3.05 -5.54 9.08
C PHE A 93 -3.21 -6.82 9.89
N TYR A 94 -4.46 -7.21 10.15
CA TYR A 94 -4.76 -8.46 10.82
C TYR A 94 -4.52 -9.63 9.86
N SER A 95 -3.82 -10.67 10.33
CA SER A 95 -3.48 -11.83 9.48
C SER A 95 -4.67 -12.75 9.16
N ASN A 96 -5.76 -12.64 9.94
CA ASN A 96 -6.89 -13.55 9.93
C ASN A 96 -8.18 -12.94 9.35
N VAL A 97 -8.22 -11.63 9.11
CA VAL A 97 -9.38 -10.94 8.55
C VAL A 97 -8.89 -10.05 7.42
N GLU A 98 -9.25 -10.41 6.19
CA GLU A 98 -8.92 -9.62 5.00
C GLU A 98 -9.49 -8.22 5.12
N ASP A 99 -8.73 -7.21 4.66
CA ASP A 99 -9.08 -5.80 4.70
C ASP A 99 -9.28 -5.16 6.08
N MET A 100 -9.03 -5.91 7.17
CA MET A 100 -9.02 -5.36 8.52
C MET A 100 -7.64 -4.86 8.91
N TRP A 101 -7.59 -3.66 9.46
CA TRP A 101 -6.37 -3.02 9.91
C TRP A 101 -6.60 -2.18 11.16
N VAL A 102 -5.50 -1.91 11.86
CA VAL A 102 -5.39 -0.93 12.93
C VAL A 102 -4.35 0.11 12.52
N ALA A 103 -4.68 1.38 12.65
CA ALA A 103 -3.79 2.47 12.28
C ALA A 103 -3.64 3.49 13.41
N LYS A 104 -2.41 4.00 13.54
CA LYS A 104 -2.11 5.15 14.39
C LYS A 104 -2.27 6.42 13.57
N LEU A 105 -3.10 7.34 14.05
CA LEU A 105 -3.47 8.56 13.34
C LEU A 105 -3.10 9.79 14.15
N ALA A 106 -2.67 10.86 13.48
CA ALA A 106 -2.48 12.17 14.09
C ALA A 106 -3.34 13.23 13.41
N VAL A 107 -3.96 14.09 14.21
CA VAL A 107 -4.77 15.22 13.70
C VAL A 107 -3.89 16.12 12.83
N LEU A 108 -4.33 16.36 11.59
CA LEU A 108 -3.82 17.45 10.77
C LEU A 108 -4.59 18.70 11.18
N ALA A 109 -4.02 19.46 12.11
CA ALA A 109 -4.57 20.77 12.44
C ALA A 109 -4.41 21.68 11.20
N ASP A 110 -5.49 22.37 10.82
CA ASP A 110 -5.38 23.53 9.93
C ASP A 110 -4.48 24.56 10.65
N GLN A 111 -3.32 24.87 10.05
CA GLN A 111 -2.40 25.90 10.56
C GLN A 111 -2.97 27.30 10.35
#